data_AF-A0A087UBU0-F1
#
_entry.id   AF-A0A087UBU0-F1
#
_cell.length_a   1.000
_cell.length_b   1.000
_cell.length_c   1.000
_cell.angle_alpha   90.00
_cell.angle_beta   90.00
_cell.angle_gamma   90.00
#
_symmetry.space_group_name_H-M   'P 1'
#
loop_
_entity.id
_entity.type
_entity.pdbx_description
1 polymer ?
#
loop_
_entity_poly.entity_id
_entity_poly.type
_entity_poly.pdbx_seq_one_letter_code
_entity_poly.pdbx_strand_id
1 'polypeptide(L)'
;MAHAVTVVNEDIVNKDSDTLEGTSKSRSDDDTRISQNEVLLNLPAEDRLKTYFQNAISYTLQKYLDSVKFSVFKREYPELYEKSPSNLREFYKQFKYQLECSARIDLDNLCQQTNIGTLLCELDNVMKENKTNINDHSWRPSGNPEEDIKDHVYQEKQKYREKLKSYLQIIRTEKEELEAELSNNHEAILQ
;
A
#
# COMPACT_ATOMS: atom_id res chain seq x y z
N MET A 1 -21.78 -76.01 -6.70
CA MET A 1 -20.43 -75.62 -7.14
C MET A 1 -20.25 -74.17 -6.71
N ALA A 2 -19.80 -73.88 -5.49
CA ALA A 2 -18.44 -73.96 -4.97
C ALA A 2 -17.50 -72.92 -5.61
N HIS A 3 -17.09 -71.93 -4.80
CA HIS A 3 -15.79 -71.23 -4.66
C HIS A 3 -16.05 -69.87 -3.97
N ALA A 4 -15.91 -69.77 -2.64
CA ALA A 4 -14.70 -69.50 -1.85
C ALA A 4 -14.23 -68.02 -2.00
N VAL A 5 -14.48 -67.17 -0.99
CA VAL A 5 -13.51 -66.63 0.02
C VAL A 5 -12.45 -65.75 -0.64
N THR A 6 -12.28 -64.47 -0.26
CA THR A 6 -11.26 -64.06 0.72
C THR A 6 -11.57 -62.70 1.33
N VAL A 7 -11.70 -62.71 2.66
CA VAL A 7 -11.56 -61.57 3.57
C VAL A 7 -10.07 -61.37 3.80
N VAL A 8 -9.57 -60.15 3.67
CA VAL A 8 -8.27 -59.76 4.24
C VAL A 8 -8.51 -58.55 5.15
N ASN A 9 -8.56 -58.83 6.45
CA ASN A 9 -8.15 -57.90 7.49
C ASN A 9 -6.63 -57.86 7.48
N GLU A 10 -6.02 -56.68 7.54
CA GLU A 10 -4.71 -56.52 8.16
C GLU A 10 -4.76 -55.36 9.16
N ASP A 11 -4.28 -55.69 10.35
CA ASP A 11 -4.29 -54.91 11.56
C ASP A 11 -3.32 -53.72 11.52
N ILE A 12 -3.83 -52.62 12.09
CA ILE A 12 -3.21 -51.77 13.10
C ILE A 12 -1.70 -51.96 13.32
N VAL A 13 -0.92 -50.92 12.99
CA VAL A 13 0.28 -50.55 13.76
C VAL A 13 0.19 -49.08 14.12
N ASN A 14 -0.27 -48.83 15.36
CA ASN A 14 0.05 -47.61 16.08
C ASN A 14 1.55 -47.54 16.32
N LYS A 15 2.15 -46.38 16.11
CA LYS A 15 3.47 -46.07 16.66
C LYS A 15 3.41 -44.69 17.30
N ASP A 16 2.98 -44.70 18.55
CA ASP A 16 3.32 -43.67 19.51
C ASP A 16 4.84 -43.72 19.72
N SER A 17 5.50 -42.57 19.59
CA SER A 17 6.86 -42.38 20.06
C SER A 17 6.96 -41.02 20.73
N ASP A 18 6.67 -40.99 22.03
CA ASP A 18 7.29 -40.06 22.95
C ASP A 18 8.72 -40.53 23.22
N THR A 19 9.71 -39.73 22.84
CA THR A 19 11.05 -39.78 23.43
C THR A 19 11.62 -38.37 23.42
N LEU A 20 11.79 -37.82 24.62
CA LEU A 20 12.62 -36.67 24.92
C LEU A 20 14.08 -37.09 24.83
N GLU A 21 14.84 -36.48 23.90
CA GLU A 21 16.28 -36.32 24.09
C GLU A 21 16.77 -35.09 23.32
N GLY A 22 17.55 -34.27 24.01
CA GLY A 22 17.98 -32.96 23.55
C GLY A 22 18.82 -33.03 22.28
N THR A 23 18.54 -32.13 21.36
CA THR A 23 19.51 -31.71 20.35
C THR A 23 19.37 -30.21 20.17
N SER A 24 20.44 -29.50 20.49
CA SER A 24 20.65 -28.09 20.15
C SER A 24 20.43 -27.90 18.66
N LYS A 25 19.28 -27.38 18.26
CA LYS A 25 18.99 -27.03 16.87
C LYS A 25 19.02 -25.53 16.72
N SER A 26 20.18 -25.07 16.26
CA SER A 26 20.44 -23.72 15.80
C SER A 26 19.39 -23.27 14.79
N ARG A 27 18.83 -22.09 15.07
CA ARG A 27 18.04 -21.21 14.20
C ARG A 27 18.28 -21.45 12.70
N SER A 28 17.23 -21.84 12.00
CA SER A 28 17.15 -21.88 10.53
C SER A 28 15.93 -21.11 10.01
N ASP A 29 15.50 -20.06 10.73
CA ASP A 29 14.38 -19.18 10.32
C ASP A 29 14.84 -17.94 9.54
N ASP A 30 16.16 -17.79 9.30
CA ASP A 30 16.73 -16.57 8.71
C ASP A 30 16.90 -16.66 7.18
N ASP A 31 17.16 -17.85 6.63
CA ASP A 31 17.39 -18.02 5.19
C ASP A 31 16.13 -17.78 4.34
N THR A 32 14.93 -18.04 4.88
CA THR A 32 13.67 -17.75 4.17
C THR A 32 13.32 -16.26 4.21
N ARG A 33 13.79 -15.51 5.23
CA ARG A 33 13.53 -14.06 5.36
C ARG A 33 14.39 -13.24 4.40
N ILE A 34 15.62 -13.67 4.14
CA ILE A 34 16.53 -12.96 3.22
C ILE A 34 16.00 -13.07 1.77
N SER A 35 15.50 -14.24 1.38
CA SER A 35 15.05 -14.48 0.00
C SER A 35 13.76 -13.73 -0.37
N GLN A 36 12.82 -13.52 0.57
CA GLN A 36 11.62 -12.71 0.31
C GLN A 36 11.90 -11.20 0.27
N ASN A 37 12.89 -10.73 1.03
CA ASN A 37 13.31 -9.33 1.05
C ASN A 37 14.07 -8.92 -0.22
N GLU A 38 14.84 -9.82 -0.83
CA GLU A 38 15.52 -9.57 -2.11
C GLU A 38 14.55 -9.46 -3.30
N VAL A 39 13.47 -10.26 -3.31
CA VAL A 39 12.43 -10.18 -4.35
C VAL A 39 11.69 -8.84 -4.27
N LEU A 40 11.50 -8.30 -3.06
CA LEU A 40 10.84 -7.02 -2.78
C LEU A 40 11.64 -5.78 -3.19
N LEU A 41 12.94 -5.91 -3.47
CA LEU A 41 13.82 -4.81 -3.88
C LEU A 41 13.92 -4.66 -5.42
N ASN A 42 13.44 -5.66 -6.18
CA ASN A 42 13.51 -5.69 -7.64
C ASN A 42 12.16 -5.43 -8.34
N LEU A 43 11.16 -4.89 -7.63
CA LEU A 43 9.88 -4.54 -8.25
C LEU A 43 9.98 -3.25 -9.08
N PRO A 44 9.28 -3.18 -10.23
CA PRO A 44 9.25 -1.98 -11.05
C PRO A 44 8.79 -0.80 -10.21
N ALA A 45 9.52 0.32 -10.32
CA ALA A 45 9.39 1.48 -9.45
C ALA A 45 8.00 2.17 -9.50
N GLU A 46 7.10 1.75 -10.38
CA GLU A 46 5.78 2.35 -10.60
C GLU A 46 4.70 1.83 -9.64
N ASP A 47 4.86 0.66 -9.03
CA ASP A 47 3.85 0.04 -8.15
C ASP A 47 4.44 -0.40 -6.79
N ARG A 48 5.57 0.20 -6.40
CA ARG A 48 6.35 -0.25 -5.25
C ARG A 48 5.57 -0.14 -3.94
N LEU A 49 5.04 1.05 -3.61
CA LEU A 49 4.29 1.26 -2.37
C LEU A 49 3.02 0.40 -2.32
N LYS A 50 2.29 0.31 -3.43
CA LYS A 50 1.12 -0.54 -3.58
C LYS A 50 1.45 -2.00 -3.30
N THR A 51 2.56 -2.51 -3.83
CA THR A 51 2.97 -3.89 -3.60
C THR A 51 3.42 -4.14 -2.17
N TYR A 52 4.18 -3.22 -1.56
CA TYR A 52 4.53 -3.34 -0.14
C TYR A 52 3.30 -3.38 0.75
N PHE A 53 2.30 -2.55 0.45
CA PHE A 53 1.04 -2.54 1.18
C PHE A 53 0.28 -3.87 1.04
N GLN A 54 0.11 -4.37 -0.19
CA GLN A 54 -0.55 -5.65 -0.45
C GLN A 54 0.16 -6.82 0.24
N ASN A 55 1.49 -6.82 0.22
CA ASN A 55 2.30 -7.82 0.90
C ASN A 55 2.19 -7.72 2.41
N ALA A 56 2.21 -6.52 2.98
CA ALA A 56 2.05 -6.31 4.41
C ALA A 56 0.68 -6.78 4.91
N ILE A 57 -0.39 -6.51 4.16
CA ILE A 57 -1.74 -7.00 4.48
C ILE A 57 -1.78 -8.53 4.42
N SER A 58 -1.31 -9.11 3.33
CA SER A 58 -1.30 -10.56 3.12
C SER A 58 -0.51 -11.28 4.22
N TYR A 59 0.65 -10.74 4.57
CA TYR A 59 1.49 -11.25 5.64
C TYR A 59 0.82 -11.13 7.02
N THR A 60 0.18 -10.01 7.29
CA THR A 60 -0.52 -9.80 8.58
C THR A 60 -1.68 -10.76 8.74
N LEU A 61 -2.46 -10.98 7.68
CA LEU A 61 -3.55 -11.95 7.68
C LEU A 61 -3.02 -13.37 7.88
N GLN A 62 -1.95 -13.74 7.17
CA GLN A 62 -1.32 -15.04 7.32
C GLN A 62 -0.81 -15.26 8.75
N LYS A 63 -0.11 -14.28 9.31
CA LYS A 63 0.39 -14.31 10.68
C LYS A 63 -0.73 -14.47 11.70
N TYR A 64 -1.87 -13.82 11.48
CA TYR A 64 -3.05 -14.00 12.32
C TYR A 64 -3.62 -15.42 12.21
N LEU A 65 -3.78 -15.94 10.99
CA LEU A 65 -4.28 -17.30 10.74
C LEU A 65 -3.35 -18.40 11.31
N ASP A 66 -2.04 -18.14 11.38
CA ASP A 66 -1.07 -19.08 11.97
C ASP A 66 -1.03 -19.02 13.51
N SER A 67 -1.51 -17.91 14.09
CA SER A 67 -1.73 -17.82 15.54
C SER A 67 -2.90 -18.70 16.00
N VAL A 68 -3.90 -18.92 15.14
CA VAL A 68 -5.06 -19.77 15.41
C VAL A 68 -4.67 -21.23 15.18
N LYS A 69 -4.11 -21.86 16.22
CA LYS A 69 -3.65 -23.26 16.16
C LYS A 69 -4.76 -24.23 16.54
N PHE A 70 -4.74 -25.42 15.95
CA PHE A 70 -5.63 -26.53 16.33
C PHE A 70 -5.51 -26.93 17.81
N SER A 71 -4.35 -26.71 18.44
CA SER A 71 -4.16 -26.96 19.88
C SER A 71 -5.10 -26.13 20.76
N VAL A 72 -5.49 -24.93 20.32
CA VAL A 72 -6.48 -24.11 21.02
C VAL A 72 -7.84 -24.80 20.95
N PHE A 73 -8.25 -25.28 19.78
CA PHE A 73 -9.52 -26.01 19.61
C PHE A 73 -9.58 -27.29 20.45
N LYS A 74 -8.46 -28.03 20.54
CA LYS A 74 -8.39 -29.22 21.41
C LYS A 74 -8.56 -28.86 22.89
N ARG A 75 -8.02 -27.72 23.32
CA ARG A 75 -8.11 -27.26 24.72
C ARG A 75 -9.50 -26.75 25.08
N GLU A 76 -10.12 -25.98 24.19
CA GLU A 76 -11.44 -25.38 24.45
C GLU A 76 -12.60 -26.36 24.23
N TYR A 77 -12.40 -27.41 23.42
CA TYR A 77 -13.43 -28.43 23.14
C TYR A 77 -12.93 -29.87 23.46
N PRO A 78 -12.58 -30.17 24.72
CA PRO A 78 -11.98 -31.45 25.09
C PRO A 78 -12.93 -32.63 24.85
N GLU A 79 -14.20 -32.52 25.25
CA GLU A 79 -15.20 -33.57 25.09
C GLU A 79 -15.44 -33.94 23.62
N LEU A 80 -15.43 -32.95 22.74
CA LEU A 80 -15.64 -33.14 21.30
C LEU A 80 -14.40 -33.76 20.63
N TYR A 81 -13.21 -33.43 21.11
CA TYR A 81 -11.97 -34.04 20.66
C TYR A 81 -11.88 -35.52 21.06
N GLU A 82 -12.30 -35.87 22.28
CA GLU A 82 -12.33 -37.25 22.74
C GLU A 82 -13.36 -38.10 21.98
N LYS A 83 -14.54 -37.54 21.73
CA LYS A 83 -15.63 -38.25 21.04
C LYS A 83 -15.41 -38.39 19.53
N SER A 84 -14.89 -37.35 18.89
CA SER A 84 -14.73 -37.31 17.42
C SER A 84 -13.59 -36.40 16.98
N PRO A 85 -12.33 -36.84 17.10
CA PRO A 85 -11.16 -36.00 16.78
C PRO A 85 -11.07 -35.66 15.29
N SER A 86 -11.54 -36.56 14.40
CA SER A 86 -11.57 -36.34 12.95
C SER A 86 -12.51 -35.19 12.58
N ASN A 87 -13.73 -35.20 13.13
CA ASN A 87 -14.74 -34.16 12.85
C ASN A 87 -14.28 -32.78 13.37
N LEU A 88 -13.68 -32.73 14.55
CA LEU A 88 -13.14 -31.48 15.10
C LEU A 88 -12.00 -30.92 14.23
N ARG A 89 -11.17 -31.81 13.68
CA ARG A 89 -10.09 -31.41 12.77
C ARG A 89 -10.61 -30.89 11.44
N GLU A 90 -11.63 -31.54 10.88
CA GLU A 90 -12.29 -31.09 9.65
C GLU A 90 -12.97 -29.73 9.85
N PHE A 91 -13.69 -29.56 10.97
CA PHE A 91 -14.29 -28.29 11.36
C PHE A 91 -13.26 -27.18 11.50
N TYR A 92 -12.13 -27.44 12.16
CA TYR A 92 -11.04 -26.46 12.28
C TYR A 92 -10.50 -26.02 10.91
N LYS A 93 -10.31 -26.97 9.97
CA LYS A 93 -9.86 -26.64 8.61
C LYS A 93 -10.89 -25.76 7.89
N GLN A 94 -12.18 -26.11 7.99
CA GLN A 94 -13.26 -25.34 7.39
C GLN A 94 -13.34 -23.94 7.99
N PHE A 95 -13.26 -23.82 9.32
CA PHE A 95 -13.22 -22.54 10.03
C PHE A 95 -12.06 -21.67 9.55
N LYS A 96 -10.83 -22.23 9.52
CA LYS A 96 -9.63 -21.50 9.07
C LYS A 96 -9.77 -21.04 7.62
N TYR A 97 -10.25 -21.90 6.74
CA TYR A 97 -10.49 -21.59 5.34
C TYR A 97 -11.55 -20.51 5.13
N GLN A 98 -12.71 -20.62 5.80
CA GLN A 98 -13.77 -19.63 5.70
C GLN A 98 -13.33 -18.26 6.22
N LEU A 99 -12.61 -18.24 7.35
CA LEU A 99 -12.07 -17.01 7.92
C LEU A 99 -11.07 -16.34 6.98
N GLU A 100 -10.16 -17.12 6.38
CA GLU A 100 -9.19 -16.64 5.39
C GLU A 100 -9.89 -16.07 4.16
N CYS A 101 -10.84 -16.81 3.59
CA CYS A 101 -11.59 -16.37 2.42
C CYS A 101 -12.41 -15.11 2.69
N SER A 102 -13.19 -15.08 3.77
CA SER A 102 -14.01 -13.92 4.13
C SER A 102 -13.13 -12.70 4.37
N ALA A 103 -12.08 -12.82 5.17
CA ALA A 103 -11.18 -11.70 5.46
C ALA A 103 -10.47 -11.18 4.20
N ARG A 104 -10.05 -12.07 3.28
CA ARG A 104 -9.45 -11.63 2.00
C ARG A 104 -10.44 -10.87 1.14
N ILE A 105 -11.67 -11.36 1.02
CA ILE A 105 -12.73 -10.69 0.24
C ILE A 105 -13.01 -9.31 0.84
N ASP A 106 -13.17 -9.22 2.16
CA ASP A 106 -13.46 -7.96 2.83
C ASP A 106 -12.31 -6.96 2.70
N LEU A 107 -11.06 -7.43 2.83
CA LEU A 107 -9.86 -6.60 2.64
C LEU A 107 -9.73 -6.11 1.19
N ASP A 108 -9.99 -6.97 0.21
CA ASP A 108 -9.93 -6.59 -1.20
C ASP A 108 -11.03 -5.57 -1.54
N ASN A 109 -12.26 -5.81 -1.07
CA ASN A 109 -13.36 -4.86 -1.20
C ASN A 109 -13.02 -3.50 -0.58
N LEU A 110 -12.42 -3.49 0.62
CA LEU A 110 -12.01 -2.25 1.29
C LEU A 110 -10.91 -1.53 0.48
N CYS A 111 -9.94 -2.26 -0.06
CA CYS A 111 -8.88 -1.70 -0.89
C CYS A 111 -9.43 -1.09 -2.18
N GLN A 112 -10.43 -1.74 -2.81
CA GLN A 112 -11.11 -1.23 -4.00
C GLN A 112 -11.95 0.00 -3.68
N GLN A 113 -12.74 -0.03 -2.61
CA GLN A 113 -13.59 1.10 -2.18
C GLN A 113 -12.78 2.36 -1.85
N THR A 114 -11.66 2.18 -1.14
CA THR A 114 -10.77 3.29 -0.77
C THR A 114 -9.86 3.73 -1.91
N ASN A 115 -9.84 2.98 -3.02
CA ASN A 115 -8.96 3.20 -4.17
C ASN A 115 -7.49 3.35 -3.76
N ILE A 116 -7.08 2.72 -2.65
CA ILE A 116 -5.77 2.92 -2.02
C ILE A 116 -4.61 2.55 -2.95
N GLY A 117 -4.84 1.58 -3.84
CA GLY A 117 -3.83 1.15 -4.81
C GLY A 117 -3.42 2.29 -5.74
N THR A 118 -4.37 3.06 -6.26
CA THR A 118 -4.06 4.20 -7.16
C THR A 118 -3.44 5.36 -6.39
N LEU A 119 -3.95 5.68 -5.20
CA LEU A 119 -3.40 6.71 -4.32
C LEU A 119 -1.93 6.43 -3.96
N LEU A 120 -1.56 5.17 -3.72
CA LEU A 120 -0.17 4.79 -3.45
C LEU A 120 0.73 4.91 -4.69
N CYS A 121 0.21 4.61 -5.88
CA CYS A 121 0.95 4.83 -7.13
C CYS A 121 1.14 6.33 -7.43
N GLU A 122 0.09 7.14 -7.22
CA GLU A 122 0.16 8.60 -7.33
C GLU A 122 1.18 9.19 -6.35
N LEU A 123 1.19 8.70 -5.11
CA LEU A 123 2.18 9.11 -4.12
C LEU A 123 3.60 8.75 -4.53
N ASP A 124 3.83 7.56 -5.11
CA ASP A 124 5.13 7.18 -5.65
C ASP A 124 5.57 8.12 -6.80
N ASN A 125 4.63 8.60 -7.63
CA ASN A 125 4.91 9.57 -8.69
C ASN A 125 5.28 10.95 -8.11
N VAL A 126 4.51 11.47 -7.15
CA VAL A 126 4.81 12.73 -6.45
C VAL A 126 6.16 12.66 -5.74
N MET A 127 6.50 11.51 -5.14
CA MET A 127 7.81 11.29 -4.53
C MET A 127 8.93 11.31 -5.57
N LYS A 128 8.74 10.75 -6.77
CA LYS A 128 9.74 10.79 -7.84
C LYS A 128 9.95 12.21 -8.37
N GLU A 129 8.87 12.96 -8.61
CA GLU A 129 8.92 14.34 -9.09
C GLU A 129 9.65 15.26 -8.11
N ASN A 130 9.45 15.07 -6.81
CA ASN A 130 10.06 15.90 -5.78
C ASN A 130 11.48 15.49 -5.36
N LYS A 131 12.03 14.37 -5.85
CA LYS A 131 13.42 13.98 -5.58
C LYS A 131 14.46 14.98 -6.11
N THR A 132 14.09 15.85 -7.04
CA THR A 132 14.98 16.88 -7.58
C THR A 132 14.96 18.18 -6.77
N ASN A 133 13.95 18.38 -5.92
CA ASN A 133 13.74 19.60 -5.11
C ASN A 133 14.06 19.37 -3.61
N ILE A 134 15.00 18.45 -3.29
CA ILE A 134 15.31 18.01 -1.91
C ILE A 134 15.92 19.11 -1.01
N ASN A 135 16.21 20.30 -1.53
CA ASN A 135 17.02 21.28 -0.82
C ASN A 135 16.28 22.17 0.20
N ASP A 136 14.97 21.99 0.45
CA ASP A 136 14.30 22.74 1.51
C ASP A 136 13.16 21.99 2.20
N HIS A 137 12.88 22.39 3.44
CA HIS A 137 11.81 21.82 4.26
C HIS A 137 10.47 21.83 3.51
N SER A 138 9.95 20.64 3.19
CA SER A 138 8.64 20.52 2.54
C SER A 138 7.58 21.23 3.38
N TRP A 139 6.78 22.10 2.76
CA TRP A 139 5.72 22.85 3.43
C TRP A 139 4.81 21.91 4.24
N ARG A 140 4.45 22.36 5.43
CA ARG A 140 3.48 21.73 6.32
C ARG A 140 2.50 22.83 6.72
N PRO A 141 1.20 22.53 6.85
CA PRO A 141 0.23 23.50 7.34
C PRO A 141 0.71 24.08 8.67
N SER A 142 0.70 25.42 8.77
CA SER A 142 1.15 26.15 9.95
C SER A 142 0.21 25.97 11.15
N GLY A 143 -1.02 25.52 10.89
CA GLY A 143 -2.12 25.48 11.86
C GLY A 143 -2.94 26.78 11.87
N ASN A 144 -2.52 27.80 11.12
CA ASN A 144 -3.27 29.02 10.88
C ASN A 144 -3.85 29.02 9.46
N PRO A 145 -5.18 28.85 9.28
CA PRO A 145 -5.78 28.75 7.96
C PRO A 145 -5.61 30.02 7.11
N GLU A 146 -5.53 31.21 7.73
CA GLU A 146 -5.33 32.45 6.98
C GLU A 146 -3.96 32.54 6.33
N GLU A 147 -2.95 31.99 6.97
CA GLU A 147 -1.56 31.97 6.49
C GLU A 147 -1.39 30.91 5.41
N ASP A 148 -1.92 29.71 5.66
CA ASP A 148 -1.87 28.59 4.71
C ASP A 148 -2.57 28.93 3.37
N ILE A 149 -3.70 29.64 3.42
CA ILE A 149 -4.40 30.11 2.20
C ILE A 149 -3.57 31.17 1.47
N LYS A 150 -2.92 32.09 2.20
CA LYS A 150 -2.08 33.12 1.58
C LYS A 150 -0.95 32.48 0.80
N ASP A 151 -0.25 31.52 1.39
CA ASP A 151 0.85 30.80 0.74
C ASP A 151 0.40 30.05 -0.52
N HIS A 152 -0.75 29.36 -0.44
CA HIS A 152 -1.30 28.64 -1.58
C HIS A 152 -1.68 29.57 -2.74
N VAL A 153 -2.35 30.69 -2.43
CA VAL A 153 -2.86 31.63 -3.44
C VAL A 153 -1.76 32.58 -3.94
N TYR A 154 -0.66 32.73 -3.21
CA TYR A 154 0.44 33.63 -3.55
C TYR A 154 0.98 33.37 -4.96
N GLN A 155 1.23 32.11 -5.30
CA GLN A 155 1.81 31.73 -6.61
C GLN A 155 0.92 32.16 -7.79
N GLU A 156 -0.39 31.96 -7.68
CA GLU A 156 -1.32 32.41 -8.71
C GLU A 156 -1.38 33.93 -8.80
N LYS A 157 -1.44 34.63 -7.65
CA LYS A 157 -1.38 36.10 -7.62
C LYS A 157 -0.09 36.64 -8.24
N GLN A 158 1.03 35.93 -8.11
CA GLN A 158 2.28 36.31 -8.76
C GLN A 158 2.20 36.28 -10.28
N LYS A 159 1.65 35.20 -10.86
CA LYS A 159 1.42 35.10 -12.31
C LYS A 159 0.55 36.24 -12.84
N TYR A 160 -0.54 36.56 -12.13
CA TYR A 160 -1.41 37.68 -12.50
C TYR A 160 -0.68 39.03 -12.40
N ARG A 161 0.15 39.22 -11.37
CA ARG A 161 0.95 40.45 -11.21
C ARG A 161 1.93 40.64 -12.36
N GLU A 162 2.61 39.59 -12.79
CA GLU A 162 3.55 39.64 -13.91
C GLU A 162 2.84 39.93 -15.23
N LYS A 163 1.70 39.28 -15.47
CA LYS A 163 0.86 39.52 -16.65
C LYS A 163 0.33 40.96 -16.70
N LEU A 164 -0.07 41.53 -15.55
CA LEU A 164 -0.51 42.92 -15.52
C LEU A 164 0.63 43.91 -15.79
N LYS A 165 1.83 43.61 -15.28
CA LYS A 165 3.03 44.41 -15.57
C LYS A 165 3.37 44.41 -17.06
N SER A 166 3.25 43.26 -17.73
CA SER A 166 3.50 43.22 -19.19
C SER A 166 2.47 44.03 -19.96
N TYR A 167 1.19 43.96 -19.61
CA TYR A 167 0.17 44.83 -20.22
C TYR A 167 0.43 46.32 -20.00
N LEU A 168 0.80 46.71 -18.78
CA LEU A 168 1.14 48.10 -18.49
C LEU A 168 2.35 48.58 -19.30
N GLN A 169 3.33 47.72 -19.52
CA GLN A 169 4.49 48.06 -20.35
C GLN A 169 4.08 48.32 -21.80
N ILE A 170 3.24 47.46 -22.37
CA ILE A 170 2.72 47.60 -23.75
C ILE A 170 1.97 48.93 -23.92
N ILE A 171 1.08 49.26 -22.98
CA ILE A 171 0.30 50.50 -23.05
C ILE A 171 1.21 51.73 -22.93
N ARG A 172 2.27 51.66 -22.11
CA ARG A 172 3.23 52.76 -21.98
C ARG A 172 4.02 52.99 -23.25
N THR A 173 4.52 51.92 -23.88
CA THR A 173 5.26 52.05 -25.15
C THR A 173 4.38 52.61 -26.26
N GLU A 174 3.14 52.14 -26.39
CA GLU A 174 2.20 52.67 -27.38
C GLU A 174 1.89 54.15 -27.12
N LYS A 175 1.70 54.51 -25.85
CA LYS A 175 1.49 55.91 -25.47
C LYS A 175 2.69 56.79 -25.83
N GLU A 176 3.91 56.34 -25.52
CA GLU A 176 5.15 57.07 -25.83
C GLU A 176 5.33 57.26 -27.35
N GLU A 177 5.01 56.23 -28.14
CA GLU A 177 5.01 56.30 -29.61
C GLU A 177 4.01 57.32 -30.13
N LEU A 178 2.77 57.31 -29.62
CA LEU A 178 1.73 58.26 -30.00
C LEU A 178 2.05 59.70 -29.59
N GLU A 179 2.64 59.91 -28.40
CA GLU A 179 3.08 61.24 -27.94
C GLU A 179 4.23 61.78 -28.81
N ALA A 180 5.17 60.92 -29.20
CA ALA A 180 6.24 61.28 -30.13
C ALA A 180 5.70 61.65 -31.52
N GLU A 181 4.74 60.88 -32.05
CA GLU A 181 4.07 61.19 -33.31
C GLU A 181 3.32 62.53 -33.24
N LEU A 182 2.60 62.78 -32.14
CA LEU A 182 1.86 64.02 -31.95
C LEU A 182 2.79 65.25 -31.87
N SER A 183 3.93 65.13 -31.19
CA SER A 183 4.94 66.19 -31.14
C SER A 183 5.51 66.51 -32.53
N ASN A 184 5.85 65.47 -33.31
CA ASN A 184 6.36 65.65 -34.68
C ASN A 184 5.32 66.34 -35.58
N ASN A 185 4.06 65.93 -35.47
CA ASN A 185 2.96 66.56 -36.22
C ASN A 185 2.74 68.02 -35.81
N HIS A 186 2.87 68.34 -34.52
CA HIS A 186 2.74 69.72 -34.03
C HIS A 186 3.86 70.63 -34.58
N GLU A 187 5.10 70.14 -34.58
CA GLU A 187 6.24 70.88 -35.17
C GLU A 187 6.05 71.10 -36.67
N ALA A 188 5.53 70.12 -37.41
CA ALA A 188 5.26 70.25 -38.84
C ALA A 188 4.15 71.27 -39.17
N ILE A 189 3.21 71.54 -38.26
CA ILE A 189 2.15 72.55 -38.45
C ILE A 189 2.65 73.96 -38.15
N LEU A 190 3.69 74.11 -37.33
CA LEU A 190 4.26 75.40 -36.94
C LEU A 190 5.35 75.92 -37.89
N GLN A 191 5.86 75.08 -38.80
CA GLN A 191 6.79 75.45 -39.89
C GLN A 191 6.04 75.90 -41.15
#